data_AF-A0A842X6E3-F1
#
_entry.id   AF-A0A842X6E3-F1
#
_cell.length_a   1.000
_cell.length_b   1.000
_cell.length_c   1.000
_cell.angle_alpha   90.00
_cell.angle_beta   90.00
_cell.angle_gamma   90.00
#
_symmetry.space_group_name_H-M   'P 1'
#
loop_
_entity.id
_entity.type
_entity.pdbx_description
1 polymer ?
#
loop_
_entity_poly.entity_id
_entity_poly.type
_entity_poly.pdbx_seq_one_letter_code
_entity_poly.pdbx_strand_id
1 'polypeptide(L)'
;MEDTWIPIYYLEKRGVKGYESIGNFIESVHQKEIYLIDTNSFRGRDINLKVLSRIAPIYDVWFESNIRWRDDVIDILLAGSKIAVLGGRRVNENFLISIMENTDNIALKSNDEGLIKKFISIGGKIVITDLDIDAPERYVQKEGRLLKI
;
A
#
# COMPACT_ATOMS: atom_id res chain seq x y z
N MET A 1 -0.66 3.76 25.16
CA MET A 1 -1.19 4.06 23.82
C MET A 1 -1.61 2.73 23.25
N GLU A 2 -2.86 2.57 22.84
CA GLU A 2 -3.29 1.33 22.19
C GLU A 2 -2.54 1.18 20.87
N ASP A 3 -1.87 0.04 20.70
CA ASP A 3 -1.17 -0.29 19.47
C ASP A 3 -2.20 -0.32 18.33
N THR A 4 -2.14 0.70 17.46
CA THR A 4 -3.02 0.80 16.30
C THR A 4 -2.42 -0.11 15.22
N TRP A 5 -3.10 -1.21 14.91
CA TRP A 5 -2.67 -2.18 13.91
C TRP A 5 -3.46 -1.96 12.62
N ILE A 6 -2.76 -1.99 11.48
CA ILE A 6 -3.39 -1.87 10.16
C ILE A 6 -3.51 -3.30 9.58
N PRO A 7 -4.72 -3.86 9.46
CA PRO A 7 -4.90 -5.17 8.83
C PRO A 7 -4.50 -5.15 7.36
N ILE A 8 -3.88 -6.25 6.92
CA ILE A 8 -3.48 -6.45 5.53
C ILE A 8 -4.48 -7.38 4.84
N TYR A 9 -4.95 -6.97 3.68
CA TYR A 9 -5.80 -7.77 2.82
C TYR A 9 -5.26 -7.82 1.40
N TYR A 10 -5.61 -8.90 0.70
CA TYR A 10 -5.12 -9.16 -0.65
C TYR A 10 -6.24 -8.98 -1.66
N LEU A 11 -5.98 -8.20 -2.70
CA LEU A 11 -6.89 -8.02 -3.81
C LEU A 11 -6.60 -9.03 -4.92
N GLU A 12 -7.69 -9.64 -5.39
CA GLU A 12 -7.75 -10.53 -6.54
C GLU A 12 -8.75 -9.97 -7.57
N LYS A 13 -8.89 -10.63 -8.73
CA LYS A 13 -9.48 -10.04 -9.96
C LYS A 13 -10.88 -9.45 -9.77
N ARG A 14 -11.64 -9.92 -8.77
CA ARG A 14 -13.04 -9.55 -8.55
C ARG A 14 -13.35 -9.06 -7.13
N GLY A 15 -12.37 -8.98 -6.24
CA GLY A 15 -12.64 -8.64 -4.84
C GLY A 15 -11.45 -8.88 -3.92
N VAL A 16 -11.75 -8.97 -2.63
CA VAL A 16 -10.75 -9.22 -1.58
C VAL A 16 -10.67 -10.73 -1.32
N LYS A 17 -9.48 -11.29 -1.31
CA LYS A 17 -9.22 -12.72 -1.05
C LYS A 17 -9.81 -13.12 0.31
N GLY A 18 -10.54 -14.22 0.34
CA GLY A 18 -11.19 -14.74 1.55
C GLY A 18 -12.59 -14.20 1.82
N TYR A 19 -13.11 -13.30 0.97
CA TYR A 19 -14.47 -12.76 1.08
C TYR A 19 -15.27 -13.08 -0.16
N GLU A 20 -16.55 -13.41 0.02
CA GLU A 20 -17.44 -13.79 -1.09
C GLU A 20 -17.74 -12.61 -2.02
N SER A 21 -17.78 -11.40 -1.46
CA SER A 21 -18.03 -10.16 -2.19
C SER A 21 -17.39 -8.97 -1.47
N ILE A 22 -17.29 -7.83 -2.18
CA ILE A 22 -16.86 -6.57 -1.56
C ILE A 22 -17.85 -6.13 -0.47
N GLY A 23 -19.15 -6.40 -0.61
CA GLY A 23 -20.14 -6.10 0.43
C GLY A 23 -19.88 -6.89 1.71
N ASN A 24 -19.64 -8.21 1.56
CA ASN A 24 -19.29 -9.07 2.69
C ASN A 24 -17.98 -8.65 3.37
N PHE A 25 -16.98 -8.20 2.60
CA PHE A 25 -15.76 -7.59 3.14
C PHE A 25 -16.08 -6.34 3.98
N ILE A 26 -16.87 -5.43 3.44
CA ILE A 26 -17.23 -4.17 4.12
C ILE A 26 -17.95 -4.42 5.44
N GLU A 27 -18.87 -5.38 5.46
CA GLU A 27 -19.64 -5.73 6.67
C GLU A 27 -18.77 -6.39 7.76
N SER A 28 -17.70 -7.09 7.35
CA SER A 28 -16.85 -7.89 8.25
C SER A 28 -15.65 -7.13 8.81
N VAL A 29 -15.21 -6.06 8.14
CA VAL A 29 -14.01 -5.31 8.51
C VAL A 29 -14.40 -4.00 9.19
N HIS A 30 -14.10 -3.91 10.49
CA HIS A 30 -14.47 -2.78 11.33
C HIS A 30 -13.33 -1.75 11.52
N GLN A 31 -12.11 -2.08 11.09
CA GLN A 31 -10.97 -1.18 11.14
C GLN A 31 -11.18 -0.05 10.14
N LYS A 32 -10.94 1.19 10.57
CA LYS A 32 -11.05 2.36 9.69
C LYS A 32 -9.92 2.41 8.67
N GLU A 33 -8.71 2.02 9.07
CA GLU A 33 -7.51 2.06 8.24
C GLU A 33 -7.08 0.64 7.88
N ILE A 34 -6.83 0.40 6.60
CA ILE A 34 -6.51 -0.93 6.07
C ILE A 34 -5.39 -0.86 5.04
N TYR A 35 -4.67 -1.97 4.88
CA TYR A 35 -3.63 -2.13 3.87
C TYR A 35 -4.10 -3.12 2.82
N LEU A 36 -4.12 -2.72 1.55
CA LEU A 36 -4.54 -3.55 0.42
C LEU A 36 -3.38 -3.85 -0.51
N ILE A 37 -3.12 -5.13 -0.77
CA ILE A 37 -2.09 -5.61 -1.70
C ILE A 37 -2.74 -6.13 -2.97
N ASP A 38 -2.51 -5.47 -4.10
CA ASP A 38 -2.96 -5.93 -5.41
C ASP A 38 -2.07 -7.04 -5.98
N THR A 39 -2.36 -8.26 -5.59
CA THR A 39 -1.64 -9.46 -6.05
C THR A 39 -1.74 -9.70 -7.57
N ASN A 40 -2.78 -9.19 -8.25
CA ASN A 40 -2.87 -9.34 -9.70
C ASN A 40 -1.85 -8.48 -10.41
N SER A 41 -1.66 -7.24 -9.93
CA SER A 41 -0.71 -6.31 -10.54
C SER A 41 0.72 -6.85 -10.50
N PHE A 42 1.09 -7.51 -9.40
CA PHE A 42 2.38 -8.20 -9.25
C PHE A 42 2.52 -9.42 -10.18
N ARG A 43 1.41 -10.01 -10.64
CA ARG A 43 1.39 -11.06 -11.67
C ARG A 43 1.38 -10.50 -13.10
N GLY A 44 1.68 -9.22 -13.28
CA GLY A 44 1.79 -8.56 -14.59
C GLY A 44 0.46 -8.11 -15.20
N ARG A 45 -0.63 -8.10 -14.41
CA ARG A 45 -1.94 -7.56 -14.84
C ARG A 45 -2.06 -6.08 -14.49
N ASP A 46 -3.14 -5.46 -14.95
CA ASP A 46 -3.45 -4.07 -14.59
C ASP A 46 -3.84 -3.93 -13.12
N ILE A 47 -3.61 -2.73 -12.59
CA ILE A 47 -3.95 -2.35 -11.22
C ILE A 47 -5.48 -2.32 -11.06
N ASN A 48 -5.99 -2.91 -9.98
CA ASN A 48 -7.43 -3.08 -9.72
C ASN A 48 -8.09 -1.82 -9.14
N LEU A 49 -7.95 -0.69 -9.84
CA LEU A 49 -8.52 0.61 -9.45
C LEU A 49 -10.05 0.57 -9.29
N LYS A 50 -10.74 -0.30 -10.04
CA LYS A 50 -12.19 -0.51 -9.91
C LYS A 50 -12.58 -1.11 -8.55
N VAL A 51 -11.74 -1.97 -7.97
CA VAL A 51 -12.01 -2.53 -6.65
C VAL A 51 -11.62 -1.51 -5.57
N LEU A 52 -10.46 -0.86 -5.74
CA LEU A 52 -10.01 0.21 -4.85
C LEU A 52 -11.06 1.32 -4.70
N SER A 53 -11.59 1.86 -5.79
CA SER A 53 -12.61 2.93 -5.79
C SER A 53 -13.93 2.56 -5.11
N ARG A 54 -14.20 1.28 -4.88
CA ARG A 54 -15.36 0.81 -4.12
C ARG A 54 -15.07 0.68 -2.61
N ILE A 55 -13.81 0.49 -2.24
CA ILE A 55 -13.37 0.25 -0.86
C ILE A 55 -12.91 1.56 -0.21
N ALA A 56 -12.15 2.37 -0.96
CA ALA A 56 -11.57 3.64 -0.49
C ALA A 56 -12.57 4.67 0.09
N PRO A 57 -13.83 4.76 -0.36
CA PRO A 57 -14.79 5.67 0.29
C PRO A 57 -15.16 5.29 1.73
N ILE A 58 -14.88 4.05 2.13
CA ILE A 58 -15.28 3.48 3.43
C ILE A 58 -14.09 3.38 4.38
N TYR A 59 -12.87 3.23 3.83
CA TYR A 59 -11.66 2.99 4.59
C TYR A 59 -10.54 3.96 4.22
N ASP A 60 -9.69 4.27 5.19
CA ASP A 60 -8.38 4.89 4.96
C ASP A 60 -7.43 3.82 4.39
N VAL A 61 -7.31 3.76 3.05
CA VAL A 61 -6.58 2.68 2.37
C VAL A 61 -5.11 3.04 2.15
N TRP A 62 -4.22 2.11 2.53
CA TRP A 62 -2.84 2.04 2.06
C TRP A 62 -2.79 1.01 0.94
N PHE A 63 -2.49 1.44 -0.28
CA PHE A 63 -2.61 0.58 -1.45
C PHE A 63 -1.26 0.24 -2.05
N GLU A 64 -0.89 -1.03 -2.01
CA GLU A 64 0.32 -1.57 -2.61
C GLU A 64 -0.02 -2.28 -3.92
N SER A 65 0.72 -1.96 -4.97
CA SER A 65 0.59 -2.63 -6.27
C SER A 65 1.93 -2.60 -7.01
N ASN A 66 2.01 -3.30 -8.13
CA ASN A 66 3.15 -3.26 -9.04
C ASN A 66 3.16 -1.96 -9.86
N ILE A 67 3.49 -0.87 -9.19
CA ILE A 67 3.59 0.47 -9.77
C ILE A 67 4.74 0.48 -10.80
N ARG A 68 4.40 0.80 -12.04
CA ARG A 68 5.33 0.78 -13.19
C ARG A 68 5.72 2.20 -13.59
N TRP A 69 4.79 3.14 -13.42
CA TRP A 69 4.89 4.52 -13.88
C TRP A 69 4.44 5.48 -12.79
N ARG A 70 4.81 6.75 -12.94
CA ARG A 70 4.32 7.81 -12.04
C ARG A 70 2.80 7.92 -12.07
N ASP A 71 2.21 7.82 -13.25
CA ASP A 71 0.77 7.99 -13.42
C ASP A 71 -0.04 6.92 -12.67
N ASP A 72 0.52 5.70 -12.50
CA ASP A 72 -0.09 4.67 -11.65
C ASP A 72 -0.28 5.16 -10.20
N VAL A 73 0.67 5.94 -9.65
CA VAL A 73 0.56 6.52 -8.30
C VAL A 73 -0.59 7.51 -8.25
N ILE A 74 -0.69 8.38 -9.25
CA ILE A 74 -1.76 9.39 -9.34
C ILE A 74 -3.12 8.70 -9.46
N ASP A 75 -3.23 7.68 -10.32
CA ASP A 75 -4.46 6.92 -10.49
C ASP A 75 -4.91 6.21 -9.19
N ILE A 76 -3.96 5.65 -8.42
CA ILE A 76 -4.24 5.04 -7.12
C ILE A 76 -4.79 6.08 -6.13
N LEU A 77 -4.19 7.27 -6.07
CA LEU A 77 -4.65 8.35 -5.19
C LEU A 77 -6.00 8.91 -5.63
N LEU A 78 -6.21 9.11 -6.93
CA LEU A 78 -7.48 9.56 -7.50
C LEU A 78 -8.60 8.52 -7.32
N ALA A 79 -8.27 7.23 -7.27
CA ALA A 79 -9.21 6.18 -6.90
C ALA A 79 -9.59 6.19 -5.40
N GLY A 80 -9.01 7.10 -4.61
CA GLY A 80 -9.37 7.36 -3.21
C GLY A 80 -8.40 6.79 -2.18
N SER A 81 -7.27 6.21 -2.61
CA SER A 81 -6.28 5.71 -1.64
C SER A 81 -5.71 6.86 -0.81
N LYS A 82 -5.56 6.66 0.50
CA LYS A 82 -4.91 7.63 1.40
C LYS A 82 -3.41 7.67 1.18
N ILE A 83 -2.81 6.50 0.97
CA ILE A 83 -1.39 6.30 0.70
C ILE A 83 -1.23 5.36 -0.48
N ALA A 84 -0.38 5.72 -1.45
CA ALA A 84 0.13 4.79 -2.44
C ALA A 84 1.46 4.19 -1.96
N VAL A 85 1.53 2.87 -1.83
CA VAL A 85 2.73 2.20 -1.34
C VAL A 85 3.62 1.80 -2.50
N LEU A 86 4.82 2.36 -2.52
CA LEU A 86 5.87 2.08 -3.49
C LEU A 86 6.63 0.84 -3.04
N GLY A 87 6.15 -0.33 -3.49
CA GLY A 87 6.81 -1.62 -3.32
C GLY A 87 7.13 -2.22 -4.70
N GLY A 88 8.39 -2.57 -4.96
CA GLY A 88 8.76 -3.27 -6.20
C GLY A 88 10.14 -2.97 -6.73
N ARG A 89 10.62 -3.83 -7.65
CA ARG A 89 11.98 -3.79 -8.20
C ARG A 89 12.32 -2.53 -9.01
N ARG A 90 11.33 -1.75 -9.42
CA ARG A 90 11.50 -0.56 -10.27
C ARG A 90 11.66 0.74 -9.48
N VAL A 91 11.45 0.70 -8.15
CA VAL A 91 11.57 1.89 -7.32
C VAL A 91 13.05 2.24 -7.16
N ASN A 92 13.46 3.34 -7.79
CA ASN A 92 14.80 3.90 -7.69
C ASN A 92 14.72 5.40 -7.41
N GLU A 93 15.87 6.04 -7.21
CA GLU A 93 15.95 7.47 -6.88
C GLU A 93 15.22 8.38 -7.87
N ASN A 94 15.47 8.22 -9.17
CA ASN A 94 14.83 9.05 -10.21
C ASN A 94 13.31 8.88 -10.19
N PHE A 95 12.85 7.63 -9.99
CA PHE A 95 11.43 7.35 -9.86
C PHE A 95 10.84 8.06 -8.64
N LEU A 96 11.47 7.94 -7.47
CA LEU A 96 11.03 8.58 -6.23
C LEU A 96 10.93 10.11 -6.35
N ILE A 97 11.94 10.75 -6.94
CA ILE A 97 11.93 12.19 -7.19
C ILE A 97 10.72 12.58 -8.05
N SER A 98 10.48 11.84 -9.15
CA SER A 98 9.34 12.12 -10.04
C SER A 98 7.98 12.00 -9.36
N ILE A 99 7.84 11.11 -8.36
CA ILE A 99 6.60 10.97 -7.57
C ILE A 99 6.47 12.12 -6.57
N MET A 100 7.53 12.40 -5.82
CA MET A 100 7.56 13.41 -4.75
C MET A 100 7.29 14.83 -5.26
N GLU A 101 7.59 15.12 -6.54
CA GLU A 101 7.21 16.38 -7.19
C GLU A 101 5.69 16.60 -7.26
N ASN A 102 4.89 15.52 -7.19
CA ASN A 102 3.45 15.56 -7.41
C ASN A 102 2.65 15.30 -6.13
N THR A 103 3.19 14.52 -5.18
CA THR A 103 2.46 14.12 -3.99
C THR A 103 3.37 13.63 -2.86
N ASP A 104 2.98 13.94 -1.63
CA ASP A 104 3.57 13.43 -0.38
C ASP A 104 2.82 12.18 0.14
N ASN A 105 1.68 11.82 -0.45
CA ASN A 105 0.80 10.73 0.00
C ASN A 105 1.31 9.35 -0.42
N ILE A 106 2.59 9.09 -0.15
CA ILE A 106 3.26 7.84 -0.49
C ILE A 106 4.00 7.24 0.70
N ALA A 107 4.14 5.92 0.65
CA ALA A 107 5.02 5.18 1.54
C ALA A 107 6.03 4.38 0.71
N LEU A 108 7.31 4.43 1.09
CA LEU A 108 8.33 3.58 0.49
C LEU A 108 8.37 2.25 1.24
N LYS A 109 8.19 1.14 0.54
CA LYS A 109 8.43 -0.20 1.08
C LYS A 109 9.75 -0.75 0.57
N SER A 110 10.74 -0.80 1.45
CA SER A 110 12.10 -1.22 1.10
C SER A 110 12.88 -1.62 2.35
N ASN A 111 13.81 -2.57 2.20
CA ASN A 111 14.84 -2.88 3.20
C ASN A 111 16.24 -2.36 2.77
N ASP A 112 16.33 -1.67 1.62
CA ASP A 112 17.56 -1.04 1.14
C ASP A 112 17.77 0.30 1.85
N GLU A 113 18.69 0.30 2.83
CA GLU A 113 19.10 1.48 3.60
C GLU A 113 19.54 2.67 2.74
N GLY A 114 20.18 2.42 1.59
CA GLY A 114 20.60 3.48 0.68
C GLY A 114 19.41 4.16 0.03
N LEU A 115 18.44 3.37 -0.44
CA LEU A 115 17.20 3.88 -1.02
C LEU A 115 16.33 4.60 0.03
N ILE A 116 16.24 4.05 1.24
CA ILE A 116 15.51 4.66 2.36
C ILE A 116 16.09 6.03 2.70
N LYS A 117 17.42 6.13 2.86
CA LYS A 117 18.09 7.41 3.15
C LYS A 117 17.83 8.44 2.06
N LYS A 118 17.87 8.02 0.80
CA LYS A 118 17.55 8.90 -0.34
C LYS A 118 16.11 9.38 -0.28
N PHE A 119 15.16 8.47 -0.08
CA PHE A 119 13.74 8.81 0.04
C PHE A 119 13.48 9.83 1.15
N ILE A 120 14.08 9.64 2.32
CA ILE A 120 13.98 10.60 3.44
C ILE A 120 14.63 11.94 3.06
N SER A 121 15.80 11.91 2.42
CA SER A 121 16.52 13.14 2.04
C SER A 121 15.77 14.02 1.04
N ILE A 122 14.91 13.42 0.21
CA ILE A 122 14.06 14.15 -0.75
C ILE A 122 12.67 14.50 -0.16
N GLY A 123 12.48 14.32 1.16
CA GLY A 123 11.26 14.73 1.88
C GLY A 123 10.26 13.61 2.17
N GLY A 124 10.56 12.36 1.83
CA GLY A 124 9.72 11.20 2.11
C GLY A 124 9.55 10.96 3.62
N LYS A 125 8.31 10.66 4.05
CA LYS A 125 7.93 10.62 5.47
C LYS A 125 7.64 9.22 6.00
N ILE A 126 7.19 8.30 5.14
CA ILE A 126 6.66 6.99 5.56
C ILE A 126 7.48 5.87 4.91
N VAL A 127 8.06 5.01 5.73
CA VAL A 127 8.85 3.85 5.29
C VAL A 127 8.28 2.58 5.92
N ILE A 128 8.16 1.54 5.12
CA ILE A 128 7.71 0.20 5.52
C ILE A 128 8.90 -0.75 5.31
N THR A 129 9.48 -1.25 6.39
CA THR A 129 10.51 -2.29 6.38
C THR A 129 9.95 -3.62 6.87
N ASP A 130 10.68 -4.71 6.62
CA ASP A 130 10.44 -6.03 7.24
C ASP A 130 9.03 -6.63 7.02
N LEU A 131 8.36 -6.20 5.95
CA LEU A 131 7.04 -6.68 5.56
C LEU A 131 7.15 -7.72 4.44
N ASP A 132 7.41 -8.97 4.81
CA ASP A 132 7.40 -10.12 3.89
C ASP A 132 5.98 -10.45 3.44
N ILE A 133 5.68 -10.20 2.17
CA ILE A 133 4.37 -10.54 1.57
C ILE A 133 4.39 -11.99 1.09
N ASP A 134 4.26 -12.97 1.98
CA ASP A 134 3.97 -14.34 1.54
C ASP A 134 2.86 -15.06 2.33
N ALA A 135 2.24 -14.42 3.32
CA ALA A 135 1.08 -14.97 4.03
C ALA A 135 0.29 -13.88 4.76
N PRO A 136 -0.99 -14.10 5.12
CA PRO A 136 -1.72 -13.21 6.03
C PRO A 136 -1.03 -13.23 7.40
N GLU A 137 -0.15 -12.26 7.62
CA GLU A 137 0.62 -12.09 8.85
C GLU A 137 0.16 -10.83 9.58
N ARG A 138 0.21 -10.86 10.91
CA ARG A 138 -0.19 -9.74 11.76
C ARG A 138 1.04 -8.89 12.02
N TYR A 139 0.89 -7.57 11.97
CA TYR A 139 1.99 -6.63 12.23
C TYR A 139 1.57 -5.65 13.33
N VAL A 140 2.53 -5.23 14.15
CA VAL A 140 2.37 -4.18 15.17
C VAL A 140 3.24 -2.98 14.82
N GLN A 141 2.72 -1.77 14.97
CA GLN A 141 3.52 -0.57 14.81
C GLN A 141 4.25 -0.25 16.11
N LYS A 142 5.59 -0.24 16.09
CA LYS A 142 6.42 0.17 17.24
C LYS A 142 7.50 1.12 16.76
N GLU A 143 7.56 2.31 17.37
CA GLU A 143 8.57 3.34 17.07
C GLU A 143 8.66 3.72 15.58
N GLY A 144 7.51 3.76 14.89
CA GLY A 144 7.43 4.10 13.47
C GLY A 144 7.78 2.96 12.51
N ARG A 145 7.98 1.73 13.02
CA ARG A 145 8.25 0.52 12.22
C ARG A 145 7.09 -0.46 12.35
N LEU A 146 6.72 -1.11 11.26
CA LEU A 146 5.80 -2.25 11.28
C LEU A 146 6.62 -3.52 11.53
N LEU A 147 6.40 -4.17 12.68
CA LEU A 147 7.07 -5.40 13.09
C LEU A 147 6.11 -6.58 13.00
N LYS A 148 6.59 -7.73 12.52
CA LYS A 148 5.84 -8.99 12.43
C LYS A 148 5.52 -9.56 13.81
N ILE A 149 4.30 -10.10 13.98
CA ILE A 149 3.85 -10.89 15.14
C ILE A 149 3.79 -12.36 14.76
#